data_AF-A0A1G6WZW0-F1
#
_entry.id   AF-A0A1G6WZW0-F1
#
_cell.length_a   1.000
_cell.length_b   1.000
_cell.length_c   1.000
_cell.angle_alpha   90.00
_cell.angle_beta   90.00
_cell.angle_gamma   90.00
#
_symmetry.space_group_name_H-M   'P 1'
#
loop_
_entity.id
_entity.type
_entity.pdbx_description
1 polymer ?
#
loop_
_entity_poly.entity_id
_entity_poly.type
_entity_poly.pdbx_seq_one_letter_code
_entity_poly.pdbx_strand_id
1 'polypeptide(L)'
;MQQFKMISMLLLCCMGFTHCKKQSDVPLFTVSIESNGGMNIAPVKVRSGERIPLNRLFPDPIIADGGKFGGWFADAGLKDSFNFDTPVTGNLTLYAKWIYPLHRVTFRMNGGGAIDPVDVIEGRTLSLQKPGREGYVFVGWYADEGLTNIYNMNTKIVSDLTLYARWVQPSPQGWFNIDAAGNLLSCAPPEGTTTVVIPEGVKTIPDWFVLANGLNQPGKPGFPSGKAVKEFILPESVEKIGTGAFKFAAITSIILPPGIKQLDPVSFEQCDQLIQFAFAANSQLEKLVSNASNEAVISSASLKTISFPPSLQYIGKYTLNGCSALQSVTFERASSPVIINDYLPGGGVWLFGGYFPGSVRVPEEVRQAFLAGIRLVMQDYEYGQWAGILQGY
;
A
#
# COMPACT_ATOMS: atom_id res chain seq x y z
N MET A 1 -92.69 4.04 -0.47
CA MET A 1 -93.22 2.71 -0.09
C MET A 1 -92.59 1.70 -1.05
N GLN A 2 -91.48 1.09 -0.64
CA GLN A 2 -91.37 -0.29 -0.14
C GLN A 2 -91.57 -1.38 -1.21
N GLN A 3 -90.42 -2.00 -1.55
CA GLN A 3 -90.14 -3.43 -1.77
C GLN A 3 -90.94 -4.21 -2.83
N PHE A 4 -90.26 -4.85 -3.78
CA PHE A 4 -90.43 -6.27 -4.13
C PHE A 4 -89.28 -6.73 -5.08
N LYS A 5 -88.53 -7.77 -4.68
CA LYS A 5 -87.76 -8.68 -5.56
C LYS A 5 -88.70 -9.87 -5.86
N MET A 6 -88.62 -10.67 -6.93
CA MET A 6 -87.45 -11.34 -7.52
C MET A 6 -87.92 -12.23 -8.69
N ILE A 7 -86.95 -12.75 -9.45
CA ILE A 7 -86.95 -13.95 -10.33
C ILE A 7 -86.90 -13.63 -11.84
N SER A 8 -85.72 -13.94 -12.39
CA SER A 8 -85.35 -13.97 -13.81
C SER A 8 -85.34 -15.44 -14.27
N MET A 9 -85.87 -15.69 -15.47
CA MET A 9 -85.88 -16.99 -16.15
C MET A 9 -85.02 -16.88 -17.43
N LEU A 10 -84.06 -17.79 -17.56
CA LEU A 10 -83.13 -17.92 -18.70
C LEU A 10 -83.85 -18.28 -20.00
N LEU A 11 -83.31 -17.82 -21.14
CA LEU A 11 -83.20 -18.66 -22.34
C LEU A 11 -82.00 -18.24 -23.22
N LEU A 12 -81.31 -19.27 -23.72
CA LEU A 12 -80.10 -19.31 -24.54
C LEU A 12 -80.20 -18.53 -25.88
N CYS A 13 -79.08 -17.95 -26.32
CA CYS A 13 -78.67 -18.01 -27.73
C CYS A 13 -77.15 -17.88 -27.89
N CYS A 14 -76.60 -18.70 -28.78
CA CYS A 14 -75.19 -19.05 -28.95
C CYS A 14 -74.32 -17.92 -29.52
N MET A 15 -73.08 -17.76 -29.00
CA MET A 15 -71.99 -17.07 -29.68
C MET A 15 -70.85 -18.06 -29.95
N GLY A 16 -70.49 -18.23 -31.22
CA GLY A 16 -69.26 -18.87 -31.63
C GLY A 16 -68.08 -17.96 -31.28
N PHE A 17 -67.23 -18.41 -30.36
CA PHE A 17 -65.89 -17.86 -30.20
C PHE A 17 -64.88 -18.89 -30.66
N THR A 18 -64.13 -18.51 -31.70
CA THR A 18 -62.91 -19.15 -32.14
C THR A 18 -61.99 -19.44 -30.96
N HIS A 19 -61.59 -20.70 -30.88
CA HIS A 19 -60.67 -21.27 -29.90
C HIS A 19 -59.36 -20.46 -29.84
N CYS A 20 -59.22 -19.57 -28.86
CA CYS A 20 -57.92 -19.03 -28.49
C CYS A 20 -57.19 -20.14 -27.72
N LYS A 21 -56.22 -20.81 -28.35
CA LYS A 21 -55.34 -21.73 -27.64
C LYS A 21 -54.67 -20.95 -26.51
N LYS A 22 -54.98 -21.31 -25.26
CA LYS A 22 -54.20 -20.89 -24.09
C LYS A 22 -52.73 -21.11 -24.41
N GLN A 23 -51.97 -20.02 -24.46
CA GLN A 23 -50.51 -20.08 -24.47
C GLN A 23 -50.11 -20.91 -23.25
N SER A 24 -49.47 -22.05 -23.49
CA SER A 24 -49.01 -22.96 -22.44
C SER A 24 -48.26 -22.18 -21.36
N ASP A 25 -48.55 -22.42 -20.09
CA ASP A 25 -47.74 -21.95 -18.96
C ASP A 25 -46.35 -22.57 -19.07
N VAL A 26 -45.48 -21.98 -19.89
CA VAL A 26 -44.09 -22.42 -20.03
C VAL A 26 -43.37 -22.01 -18.75
N PRO A 27 -42.74 -22.94 -18.02
CA PRO A 27 -42.04 -22.63 -16.77
C PRO A 27 -41.00 -21.52 -16.97
N LEU A 28 -40.88 -20.61 -16.01
CA LEU A 28 -39.85 -19.57 -15.99
C LEU A 28 -38.73 -19.99 -15.05
N PHE A 29 -37.51 -20.01 -15.56
CA PHE A 29 -36.31 -20.25 -14.77
C PHE A 29 -35.56 -18.94 -14.49
N THR A 30 -34.92 -18.91 -13.33
CA THR A 30 -34.07 -17.80 -12.90
C THR A 30 -32.63 -18.09 -13.29
N VAL A 31 -32.03 -17.15 -14.00
CA VAL A 31 -30.59 -17.06 -14.20
C VAL A 31 -30.07 -16.03 -13.19
N SER A 32 -29.44 -16.52 -12.13
CA SER A 32 -28.74 -15.69 -11.15
C SER A 32 -27.39 -15.27 -11.70
N ILE A 33 -26.94 -14.08 -11.34
CA ILE A 33 -25.66 -13.53 -11.78
C ILE A 33 -24.77 -13.36 -10.55
N GLU A 34 -23.61 -14.01 -10.56
CA GLU A 34 -22.53 -13.80 -9.61
C GLU A 34 -21.38 -13.09 -10.32
N SER A 35 -21.17 -11.82 -9.96
CA SER A 35 -20.18 -10.95 -10.61
C SER A 35 -18.75 -11.23 -10.20
N ASN A 36 -18.56 -12.02 -9.14
CA ASN A 36 -17.27 -12.23 -8.50
C ASN A 36 -16.57 -10.89 -8.19
N GLY A 37 -17.32 -9.93 -7.63
CA GLY A 37 -16.81 -8.62 -7.23
C GLY A 37 -16.98 -7.50 -8.28
N GLY A 38 -17.42 -7.84 -9.49
CA GLY A 38 -17.88 -6.82 -10.46
C GLY A 38 -19.18 -6.14 -10.02
N MET A 39 -19.48 -4.96 -10.55
CA MET A 39 -20.81 -4.37 -10.39
C MET A 39 -21.81 -5.12 -11.27
N ASN A 40 -22.93 -5.63 -10.72
CA ASN A 40 -23.91 -6.38 -11.53
C ASN A 40 -25.41 -6.12 -11.27
N ILE A 41 -26.05 -5.82 -12.40
CA ILE A 41 -27.26 -6.37 -13.04
C ILE A 41 -28.10 -7.40 -12.27
N ALA A 42 -29.42 -7.17 -12.31
CA ALA A 42 -30.45 -8.01 -11.69
C ALA A 42 -30.58 -9.40 -12.37
N PRO A 43 -31.05 -10.44 -11.64
CA PRO A 43 -31.30 -11.77 -12.18
C PRO A 43 -32.21 -11.74 -13.41
N VAL A 44 -31.95 -12.63 -14.38
CA VAL A 44 -32.72 -12.71 -15.62
C VAL A 44 -33.72 -13.87 -15.54
N LYS A 45 -34.98 -13.63 -15.92
CA LYS A 45 -35.99 -14.67 -16.09
C LYS A 45 -36.06 -15.12 -17.55
N VAL A 46 -35.95 -16.43 -17.78
CA VAL A 46 -35.94 -17.08 -19.12
C VAL A 46 -36.97 -18.21 -19.13
N ARG A 47 -37.74 -18.36 -20.21
CA ARG A 47 -38.69 -19.47 -20.33
C ARG A 47 -37.96 -20.78 -20.58
N SER A 48 -38.50 -21.88 -20.06
CA SER A 48 -38.00 -23.22 -20.27
C SER A 48 -37.83 -23.53 -21.76
N GLY A 49 -36.63 -23.93 -22.16
CA GLY A 49 -36.27 -24.24 -23.55
C GLY A 49 -35.85 -23.03 -24.40
N GLU A 50 -35.91 -21.80 -23.88
CA GLU A 50 -35.35 -20.62 -24.54
C GLU A 50 -33.87 -20.42 -24.15
N ARG A 51 -33.14 -19.66 -24.96
CA ARG A 51 -31.75 -19.25 -24.69
C ARG A 51 -31.70 -17.96 -23.88
N ILE A 52 -30.59 -17.73 -23.17
CA ILE A 52 -30.38 -16.47 -22.45
C ILE A 52 -30.16 -15.34 -23.47
N PRO A 53 -30.97 -14.27 -23.47
CA PRO A 53 -30.80 -13.18 -24.41
C PRO A 53 -29.60 -12.30 -24.00
N LEU A 54 -28.55 -12.26 -24.83
CA LEU A 54 -27.28 -11.57 -24.54
C LEU A 54 -27.44 -10.08 -24.20
N ASN A 55 -28.43 -9.40 -24.79
CA ASN A 55 -28.72 -8.00 -24.50
C ASN A 55 -29.17 -7.76 -23.04
N ARG A 56 -29.59 -8.80 -22.30
CA ARG A 56 -29.92 -8.71 -20.87
C ARG A 56 -28.71 -8.89 -19.96
N LEU A 57 -27.57 -9.27 -20.51
CA LEU A 57 -26.29 -9.35 -19.81
C LEU A 57 -25.35 -8.21 -20.20
N PHE A 58 -25.85 -7.24 -20.99
CA PHE A 58 -25.10 -6.07 -21.44
C PHE A 58 -25.50 -4.82 -20.62
N PRO A 59 -24.58 -3.89 -20.33
CA PRO A 59 -23.14 -3.94 -20.62
C PRO A 59 -22.43 -5.06 -19.86
N ASP A 60 -21.30 -5.51 -20.42
CA ASP A 60 -20.41 -6.44 -19.71
C ASP A 60 -20.10 -5.87 -18.32
N PRO A 61 -20.02 -6.73 -17.30
CA PRO A 61 -19.66 -6.27 -15.98
C PRO A 61 -18.32 -5.54 -16.03
N ILE A 62 -18.17 -4.59 -15.11
CA ILE A 62 -16.89 -3.96 -14.82
C ILE A 62 -16.50 -4.25 -13.37
N ILE A 63 -15.21 -4.48 -13.13
CA ILE A 63 -14.65 -4.67 -11.80
C ILE A 63 -13.69 -3.53 -11.49
N ALA A 64 -13.72 -3.07 -10.24
CA ALA A 64 -12.92 -1.92 -9.79
C ALA A 64 -11.42 -2.20 -9.79
N ASP A 65 -11.00 -3.48 -9.77
CA ASP A 65 -9.59 -3.87 -9.68
C ASP A 65 -8.88 -4.04 -11.05
N GLY A 66 -9.51 -3.58 -12.13
CA GLY A 66 -8.89 -3.52 -13.47
C GLY A 66 -8.93 -4.81 -14.27
N GLY A 67 -9.62 -5.85 -13.79
CA GLY A 67 -9.82 -7.08 -14.54
C GLY A 67 -10.59 -6.86 -15.85
N LYS A 68 -10.12 -7.46 -16.94
CA LYS A 68 -10.86 -7.52 -18.21
C LYS A 68 -11.90 -8.63 -18.13
N PHE A 69 -13.14 -8.34 -18.49
CA PHE A 69 -14.18 -9.35 -18.54
C PHE A 69 -13.83 -10.45 -19.56
N GLY A 70 -13.72 -11.68 -19.08
CA GLY A 70 -13.32 -12.87 -19.85
C GLY A 70 -14.49 -13.79 -20.20
N GLY A 71 -15.72 -13.43 -19.81
CA GLY A 71 -16.94 -14.18 -20.11
C GLY A 71 -17.61 -14.81 -18.88
N TRP A 72 -18.74 -15.46 -19.15
CA TRP A 72 -19.58 -16.12 -18.14
C TRP A 72 -19.32 -17.62 -18.06
N PHE A 73 -19.30 -18.15 -16.84
CA PHE A 73 -19.03 -19.55 -16.52
C PHE A 73 -20.21 -20.17 -15.78
N ALA A 74 -20.44 -21.46 -16.00
CA ALA A 74 -21.55 -22.20 -15.40
C ALA A 74 -21.26 -22.66 -13.95
N ASP A 75 -20.00 -22.54 -13.52
CA ASP A 75 -19.52 -23.02 -12.22
C ASP A 75 -18.72 -21.95 -11.47
N ALA A 76 -18.79 -22.01 -10.15
CA ALA A 76 -18.05 -21.09 -9.27
C ALA A 76 -16.52 -21.26 -9.37
N GLY A 77 -16.03 -22.40 -9.87
CA GLY A 77 -14.60 -22.66 -10.10
C GLY A 77 -14.07 -22.09 -11.41
N LEU A 78 -14.91 -21.46 -12.25
CA LEU A 78 -14.55 -20.84 -13.52
C LEU A 78 -13.86 -21.80 -14.50
N LYS A 79 -14.30 -23.07 -14.53
CA LYS A 79 -13.76 -24.12 -15.39
C LYS A 79 -14.56 -24.28 -16.67
N ASP A 80 -15.88 -24.21 -16.57
CA ASP A 80 -16.82 -24.49 -17.64
C ASP A 80 -17.42 -23.18 -18.18
N SER A 81 -16.88 -22.70 -19.30
CA SER A 81 -17.43 -21.52 -19.97
C SER A 81 -18.87 -21.79 -20.40
N PHE A 82 -19.78 -20.88 -20.08
CA PHE A 82 -21.19 -21.06 -20.42
C PHE A 82 -21.42 -20.85 -21.93
N ASN A 83 -22.03 -21.83 -22.58
CA ASN A 83 -22.43 -21.72 -23.98
C ASN A 83 -23.84 -21.12 -24.09
N PHE A 84 -23.94 -19.89 -24.59
CA PHE A 84 -25.20 -19.15 -24.75
C PHE A 84 -26.17 -19.74 -25.78
N ASP A 85 -25.75 -20.72 -26.59
CA ASP A 85 -26.64 -21.49 -27.45
C ASP A 85 -27.41 -22.60 -26.71
N THR A 86 -27.05 -22.86 -25.46
CA THR A 86 -27.68 -23.89 -24.62
C THR A 86 -29.05 -23.41 -24.13
N PRO A 87 -30.13 -24.17 -24.39
CA PRO A 87 -31.45 -23.88 -23.82
C PRO A 87 -31.45 -23.95 -22.30
N VAL A 88 -32.16 -23.02 -21.65
CA VAL A 88 -32.34 -23.02 -20.20
C VAL A 88 -33.43 -24.02 -19.83
N THR A 89 -33.06 -25.10 -19.12
CA THR A 89 -33.98 -26.15 -18.68
C THR A 89 -34.14 -26.20 -17.16
N GLY A 90 -33.52 -25.27 -16.44
CA GLY A 90 -33.55 -25.17 -14.98
C GLY A 90 -33.00 -23.83 -14.49
N ASN A 91 -33.13 -23.55 -13.20
CA ASN A 91 -32.44 -22.41 -12.58
C ASN A 91 -30.92 -22.65 -12.64
N LEU A 92 -30.15 -21.61 -12.92
CA LEU A 92 -28.69 -21.67 -12.95
C LEU A 92 -28.07 -20.34 -12.50
N THR A 93 -26.80 -20.38 -12.13
CA THR A 93 -26.01 -19.20 -11.77
C THR A 93 -24.88 -19.04 -12.77
N LEU A 94 -24.70 -17.84 -13.32
CA LEU A 94 -23.54 -17.49 -14.15
C LEU A 94 -22.52 -16.74 -13.32
N TYR A 95 -21.25 -17.13 -13.47
CA TYR A 95 -20.11 -16.57 -12.75
C TYR A 95 -19.23 -15.78 -13.72
N ALA A 96 -18.94 -14.51 -13.43
CA ALA A 96 -18.05 -13.70 -14.26
C ALA A 96 -16.59 -14.12 -14.07
N LYS A 97 -15.84 -14.31 -15.16
CA LYS A 97 -14.40 -14.53 -15.14
C LYS A 97 -13.66 -13.24 -15.47
N TRP A 98 -12.67 -12.89 -14.66
CA TRP A 98 -11.80 -11.74 -14.87
C TRP A 98 -10.42 -12.19 -15.34
N ILE A 99 -9.90 -11.55 -16.38
CA ILE A 99 -8.58 -11.78 -16.94
C ILE A 99 -7.73 -10.56 -16.61
N TYR A 100 -6.59 -10.79 -15.97
CA TYR A 100 -5.67 -9.73 -15.58
C TYR A 100 -4.37 -9.84 -16.38
N PRO A 101 -3.80 -8.73 -16.86
CA PRO A 101 -2.43 -8.72 -17.33
C PRO A 101 -1.50 -9.19 -16.19
N LEU A 102 -0.52 -10.01 -16.54
CA LEU A 102 0.50 -10.49 -15.62
C LEU A 102 1.84 -9.88 -16.02
N HIS A 103 2.61 -9.52 -15.01
CA HIS A 103 3.99 -9.07 -15.16
C HIS A 103 4.92 -10.04 -14.46
N ARG A 104 6.00 -10.40 -15.15
CA ARG A 104 6.99 -11.33 -14.64
C ARG A 104 8.04 -10.59 -13.84
N VAL A 105 8.16 -10.94 -12.56
CA VAL A 105 9.23 -10.48 -11.68
C VAL A 105 10.30 -11.56 -11.60
N THR A 106 11.54 -11.21 -11.97
CA THR A 106 12.69 -12.12 -11.90
C THR A 106 13.68 -11.69 -10.84
N PHE A 107 14.45 -12.62 -10.28
CA PHE A 107 15.36 -12.36 -9.17
C PHE A 107 16.81 -12.65 -9.52
N ARG A 108 17.68 -11.68 -9.28
CA ARG A 108 19.14 -11.81 -9.31
C ARG A 108 19.62 -11.95 -7.87
N MET A 109 19.89 -13.19 -7.48
CA MET A 109 20.14 -13.53 -6.07
C MET A 109 21.53 -13.13 -5.57
N ASN A 110 22.46 -12.72 -6.46
CA ASN A 110 23.80 -12.23 -6.12
C ASN A 110 24.54 -13.08 -5.06
N GLY A 111 24.49 -14.41 -5.23
CA GLY A 111 25.12 -15.40 -4.35
C GLY A 111 24.19 -16.01 -3.29
N GLY A 112 22.93 -15.58 -3.18
CA GLY A 112 21.89 -16.28 -2.41
C GLY A 112 21.31 -17.49 -3.15
N GLY A 113 20.49 -18.29 -2.47
CA GLY A 113 19.79 -19.43 -3.06
C GLY A 113 18.81 -18.99 -4.16
N ALA A 114 18.64 -19.80 -5.20
CA ALA A 114 17.75 -19.48 -6.32
C ALA A 114 16.28 -19.41 -5.86
N ILE A 115 15.57 -18.40 -6.37
CA ILE A 115 14.12 -18.23 -6.20
C ILE A 115 13.50 -18.18 -7.58
N ASP A 116 12.41 -18.93 -7.77
CA ASP A 116 11.69 -18.94 -9.03
C ASP A 116 11.06 -17.56 -9.33
N PRO A 117 11.02 -17.14 -10.60
CA PRO A 117 10.28 -15.95 -11.01
C PRO A 117 8.81 -16.03 -10.57
N VAL A 118 8.24 -14.86 -10.25
CA VAL A 118 6.84 -14.72 -9.82
C VAL A 118 6.09 -13.89 -10.85
N ASP A 119 4.95 -14.39 -11.30
CA ASP A 119 4.01 -13.63 -12.12
C ASP A 119 3.03 -12.88 -11.21
N VAL A 120 3.01 -11.56 -11.31
CA VAL A 120 2.18 -10.68 -10.48
C VAL A 120 1.12 -10.03 -11.37
N ILE A 121 -0.13 -10.02 -10.89
CA ILE A 121 -1.22 -9.29 -11.54
C ILE A 121 -0.87 -7.80 -11.57
N GLU A 122 -1.05 -7.17 -12.75
CA GLU A 122 -0.85 -5.74 -12.93
C GLU A 122 -1.58 -4.92 -11.85
N GLY A 123 -0.89 -3.91 -11.33
CA GLY A 123 -1.40 -3.04 -10.27
C GLY A 123 -1.31 -3.63 -8.85
N ARG A 124 -0.91 -4.89 -8.68
CA ARG A 124 -0.69 -5.49 -7.35
C ARG A 124 0.75 -5.32 -6.90
N THR A 125 0.97 -5.40 -5.59
CA THR A 125 2.31 -5.36 -4.98
C THR A 125 2.90 -6.76 -4.89
N LEU A 126 4.23 -6.80 -4.73
CA LEU A 126 4.99 -8.03 -4.56
C LEU A 126 5.15 -8.34 -3.06
N SER A 127 4.87 -9.58 -2.66
CA SER A 127 5.15 -10.08 -1.32
C SER A 127 6.10 -11.27 -1.41
N LEU A 128 7.25 -11.18 -0.76
CA LEU A 128 8.29 -12.21 -0.77
C LEU A 128 8.74 -12.52 0.64
N GLN A 129 9.07 -13.80 0.87
CA GLN A 129 9.80 -14.21 2.06
C GLN A 129 11.26 -13.73 1.97
N LYS A 130 11.85 -13.38 3.11
CA LYS A 130 13.26 -12.98 3.20
C LYS A 130 14.14 -14.14 2.72
N PRO A 131 14.97 -13.97 1.68
CA PRO A 131 15.87 -15.02 1.23
C PRO A 131 17.01 -15.23 2.24
N GLY A 132 17.62 -16.42 2.23
CA GLY A 132 18.79 -16.77 3.03
C GLY A 132 20.07 -16.90 2.20
N ARG A 133 21.22 -16.56 2.82
CA ARG A 133 22.57 -16.83 2.31
C ARG A 133 23.50 -17.09 3.49
N GLU A 134 24.15 -18.25 3.51
CA GLU A 134 25.02 -18.65 4.61
C GLU A 134 26.16 -17.65 4.83
N GLY A 135 26.33 -17.16 6.07
CA GLY A 135 27.36 -16.18 6.44
C GLY A 135 27.07 -14.73 6.05
N TYR A 136 25.88 -14.42 5.52
CA TYR A 136 25.51 -13.08 5.09
C TYR A 136 24.15 -12.65 5.64
N VAL A 137 23.96 -11.33 5.78
CA VAL A 137 22.69 -10.69 6.10
C VAL A 137 22.06 -10.15 4.83
N PHE A 138 20.80 -10.50 4.60
CA PHE A 138 19.98 -9.93 3.54
C PHE A 138 19.62 -8.49 3.90
N VAL A 139 20.00 -7.53 3.06
CA VAL A 139 19.71 -6.11 3.29
C VAL A 139 18.36 -5.71 2.70
N GLY A 140 18.06 -6.20 1.50
CA GLY A 140 16.87 -5.82 0.76
C GLY A 140 16.98 -6.11 -0.72
N TRP A 141 15.89 -5.81 -1.42
CA TRP A 141 15.79 -5.87 -2.88
C TRP A 141 16.13 -4.51 -3.49
N TYR A 142 16.82 -4.55 -4.62
CA TYR A 142 17.22 -3.37 -5.38
C TYR A 142 16.70 -3.46 -6.80
N ALA A 143 16.32 -2.32 -7.37
CA ALA A 143 15.79 -2.22 -8.73
C ALA A 143 16.88 -2.18 -9.81
N ASP A 144 18.14 -2.09 -9.41
CA ASP A 144 19.30 -1.98 -10.30
C ASP A 144 20.41 -2.97 -9.93
N GLU A 145 21.17 -3.38 -10.94
CA GLU A 145 22.32 -4.28 -10.78
C GLU A 145 23.44 -3.67 -9.93
N GLY A 146 23.56 -2.33 -9.94
CA GLY A 146 24.52 -1.58 -9.13
C GLY A 146 24.20 -1.58 -7.63
N LEU A 147 23.02 -2.09 -7.23
CA LEU A 147 22.54 -2.11 -5.85
C LEU A 147 22.51 -0.72 -5.21
N THR A 148 22.10 0.28 -6.00
CA THR A 148 22.06 1.69 -5.58
C THR A 148 20.65 2.22 -5.37
N ASN A 149 19.62 1.56 -5.93
CA ASN A 149 18.22 1.95 -5.88
C ASN A 149 17.40 0.90 -5.12
N ILE A 150 17.12 1.17 -3.84
CA ILE A 150 16.30 0.29 -3.01
C ILE A 150 14.91 0.15 -3.64
N TYR A 151 14.46 -1.10 -3.83
CA TYR A 151 13.12 -1.38 -4.31
C TYR A 151 12.12 -1.23 -3.16
N ASN A 152 11.12 -0.36 -3.35
CA ASN A 152 10.02 -0.21 -2.40
C ASN A 152 9.01 -1.34 -2.60
N MET A 153 8.86 -2.19 -1.58
CA MET A 153 7.94 -3.35 -1.64
C MET A 153 6.46 -2.96 -1.72
N ASN A 154 6.11 -1.69 -1.47
CA ASN A 154 4.76 -1.16 -1.67
C ASN A 154 4.49 -0.69 -3.11
N THR A 155 5.50 -0.69 -3.98
CA THR A 155 5.32 -0.31 -5.38
C THR A 155 4.48 -1.35 -6.13
N LYS A 156 3.41 -0.87 -6.77
CA LYS A 156 2.55 -1.66 -7.67
C LYS A 156 3.33 -2.08 -8.91
N ILE A 157 3.19 -3.33 -9.32
CA ILE A 157 3.84 -3.89 -10.50
C ILE A 157 3.01 -3.53 -11.74
N VAL A 158 3.59 -2.80 -12.68
CA VAL A 158 2.94 -2.36 -13.94
C VAL A 158 3.73 -2.75 -15.20
N SER A 159 4.84 -3.47 -15.01
CA SER A 159 5.67 -4.00 -16.09
C SER A 159 6.56 -5.10 -15.53
N ASP A 160 7.11 -5.93 -16.42
CA ASP A 160 8.12 -6.92 -16.06
C ASP A 160 9.35 -6.23 -15.46
N LEU A 161 9.95 -6.82 -14.43
CA LEU A 161 11.15 -6.25 -13.80
C LEU A 161 12.05 -7.31 -13.18
N THR A 162 13.30 -6.92 -12.95
CA THR A 162 14.32 -7.75 -12.30
C THR A 162 14.73 -7.11 -10.98
N LEU A 163 14.63 -7.85 -9.87
CA LEU A 163 15.08 -7.41 -8.55
C LEU A 163 16.40 -8.07 -8.18
N TYR A 164 17.29 -7.29 -7.57
CA TYR A 164 18.64 -7.70 -7.20
C TYR A 164 18.75 -7.80 -5.69
N ALA A 165 19.11 -8.97 -5.19
CA ALA A 165 19.32 -9.18 -3.76
C ALA A 165 20.65 -8.55 -3.33
N ARG A 166 20.65 -7.79 -2.25
CA ARG A 166 21.88 -7.29 -1.63
C ARG A 166 22.19 -8.01 -0.33
N TRP A 167 23.45 -8.36 -0.18
CA TRP A 167 23.99 -9.12 0.95
C TRP A 167 25.20 -8.40 1.54
N VAL A 168 25.32 -8.43 2.87
CA VAL A 168 26.52 -7.95 3.57
C VAL A 168 26.97 -8.97 4.60
N GLN A 169 28.24 -8.94 4.98
CA GLN A 169 28.70 -9.74 6.12
C GLN A 169 28.18 -9.13 7.42
N PRO A 170 27.83 -9.96 8.43
CA PRO A 170 27.44 -9.47 9.73
C PRO A 170 28.61 -8.71 10.39
N SER A 171 28.28 -7.67 11.15
CA SER A 171 29.28 -6.97 11.96
C SER A 171 29.76 -7.88 13.11
N PRO A 172 31.04 -7.79 13.50
CA PRO A 172 31.57 -8.51 14.65
C PRO A 172 30.76 -8.26 15.93
N GLN A 173 30.43 -9.34 16.66
CA GLN A 173 29.63 -9.26 17.89
C GLN A 173 30.27 -8.37 18.95
N GLY A 174 31.60 -8.33 19.02
CA GLY A 174 32.35 -7.49 19.95
C GLY A 174 32.18 -5.98 19.75
N TRP A 175 31.51 -5.54 18.67
CA TRP A 175 31.17 -4.13 18.49
C TRP A 175 29.98 -3.71 19.35
N PHE A 176 29.15 -4.65 19.80
CA PHE A 176 27.85 -4.36 20.38
C PHE A 176 27.81 -4.76 21.85
N ASN A 177 27.18 -3.91 22.66
CA ASN A 177 26.73 -4.26 24.00
C ASN A 177 25.21 -4.25 24.01
N ILE A 178 24.58 -5.40 24.28
CA ILE A 178 23.13 -5.60 24.22
C ILE A 178 22.70 -6.24 25.53
N ASP A 179 21.64 -5.70 26.15
CA ASP A 179 21.10 -6.28 27.38
C ASP A 179 20.25 -7.54 27.13
N ALA A 180 19.85 -8.22 28.20
CA ALA A 180 19.03 -9.44 28.11
C ALA A 180 17.62 -9.21 27.51
N ALA A 181 17.15 -7.97 27.45
CA ALA A 181 15.86 -7.61 26.85
C ALA A 181 15.98 -7.29 25.35
N GLY A 182 17.19 -7.26 24.80
CA GLY A 182 17.46 -6.91 23.40
C GLY A 182 17.60 -5.40 23.17
N ASN A 183 17.85 -4.60 24.21
CA ASN A 183 18.16 -3.18 24.02
C ASN A 183 19.64 -3.02 23.70
N LEU A 184 19.93 -2.31 22.60
CA LEU A 184 21.28 -1.93 22.27
C LEU A 184 21.75 -0.83 23.23
N LEU A 185 22.85 -1.07 23.94
CA LEU A 185 23.43 -0.13 24.91
C LEU A 185 24.55 0.70 24.27
N SER A 186 25.41 0.06 23.48
CA SER A 186 26.49 0.75 22.76
C SER A 186 26.93 0.00 21.51
N CYS A 187 27.57 0.73 20.61
CA CYS A 187 28.12 0.24 19.35
C CYS A 187 29.49 0.92 19.09
N ALA A 188 30.56 0.13 19.04
CA ALA A 188 31.93 0.61 18.93
C ALA A 188 32.68 -0.03 17.74
N PRO A 189 32.29 0.30 16.49
CA PRO A 189 33.03 -0.16 15.32
C PRO A 189 34.41 0.50 15.24
N PRO A 190 35.42 -0.14 14.61
CA PRO A 190 36.74 0.44 14.39
C PRO A 190 36.66 1.66 13.46
N GLU A 191 37.69 2.50 13.49
CA GLU A 191 37.82 3.65 12.60
C GLU A 191 37.81 3.21 11.12
N GLY A 192 37.19 4.01 10.25
CA GLY A 192 37.02 3.69 8.83
C GLY A 192 35.84 2.77 8.51
N THR A 193 35.07 2.31 9.51
CA THR A 193 33.87 1.49 9.28
C THR A 193 32.78 2.28 8.57
N THR A 194 32.34 1.82 7.39
CA THR A 194 31.29 2.48 6.61
C THR A 194 29.90 1.87 6.80
N THR A 195 29.83 0.58 7.14
CA THR A 195 28.58 -0.17 7.27
C THR A 195 28.55 -0.89 8.61
N VAL A 196 27.44 -0.75 9.33
CA VAL A 196 27.20 -1.44 10.60
C VAL A 196 25.93 -2.28 10.48
N VAL A 197 26.05 -3.57 10.69
CA VAL A 197 24.93 -4.51 10.70
C VAL A 197 24.54 -4.78 12.15
N ILE A 198 23.40 -4.26 12.56
CA ILE A 198 22.90 -4.49 13.91
C ILE A 198 22.51 -5.98 14.05
N PRO A 199 22.95 -6.69 15.10
CA PRO A 199 22.68 -8.11 15.25
C PRO A 199 21.19 -8.45 15.39
N GLU A 200 20.76 -9.54 14.77
CA GLU A 200 19.42 -10.12 14.98
C GLU A 200 19.15 -10.32 16.48
N GLY A 201 17.90 -10.07 16.90
CA GLY A 201 17.48 -10.12 18.31
C GLY A 201 17.54 -8.77 19.03
N VAL A 202 18.22 -7.76 18.46
CA VAL A 202 18.08 -6.37 18.94
C VAL A 202 16.65 -5.89 18.67
N LYS A 203 16.00 -5.40 19.72
CA LYS A 203 14.63 -4.89 19.72
C LYS A 203 14.56 -3.37 19.76
N THR A 204 15.50 -2.74 20.46
CA THR A 204 15.49 -1.28 20.67
C THR A 204 16.82 -0.68 20.27
N ILE A 205 16.76 0.34 19.40
CA ILE A 205 17.85 1.30 19.20
C ILE A 205 17.62 2.45 20.19
N PRO A 206 18.60 2.78 21.05
CA PRO A 206 18.39 3.75 22.13
C PRO A 206 18.32 5.19 21.62
N ASP A 207 17.84 6.08 22.49
CA ASP A 207 17.85 7.52 22.23
C ASP A 207 19.28 8.00 21.96
N TRP A 208 19.41 8.95 21.03
CA TRP A 208 20.69 9.57 20.66
C TRP A 208 21.81 8.58 20.26
N PHE A 209 21.45 7.35 19.86
CA PHE A 209 22.37 6.26 19.58
C PHE A 209 23.62 6.66 18.80
N VAL A 210 23.48 7.33 17.66
CA VAL A 210 24.59 7.74 16.80
C VAL A 210 25.52 8.72 17.51
N LEU A 211 24.98 9.71 18.23
CA LEU A 211 25.79 10.69 18.96
C LEU A 211 26.46 10.09 20.19
N ALA A 212 25.73 9.29 20.97
CA ALA A 212 26.23 8.61 22.16
C ALA A 212 27.42 7.68 21.85
N ASN A 213 27.50 7.19 20.61
CA ASN A 213 28.56 6.27 20.16
C ASN A 213 29.58 6.93 19.21
N GLY A 214 29.50 8.24 18.98
CA GLY A 214 30.43 8.97 18.10
C GLY A 214 30.39 8.51 16.63
N LEU A 215 29.23 8.06 16.15
CA LEU A 215 29.03 7.50 14.79
C LEU A 215 28.54 8.55 13.78
N ASN A 216 28.39 9.79 14.21
CA ASN A 216 27.87 10.91 13.42
C ASN A 216 28.83 11.37 12.31
N GLN A 217 28.34 12.27 11.46
CA GLN A 217 29.15 13.02 10.50
C GLN A 217 30.25 13.83 11.22
N PRO A 218 31.51 13.80 10.75
CA PRO A 218 32.58 14.64 11.27
C PRO A 218 32.25 16.14 11.14
N GLY A 219 32.82 16.95 12.03
CA GLY A 219 32.70 18.41 11.94
C GLY A 219 31.34 19.00 12.33
N LYS A 220 30.41 18.21 12.90
CA LYS A 220 29.17 18.75 13.48
C LYS A 220 29.47 19.46 14.81
N PRO A 221 28.77 20.57 15.14
CA PRO A 221 29.00 21.32 16.38
C PRO A 221 28.89 20.43 17.62
N GLY A 222 29.89 20.47 18.50
CA GLY A 222 29.96 19.61 19.70
C GLY A 222 30.49 18.19 19.46
N PHE A 223 30.66 17.75 18.20
CA PHE A 223 31.06 16.37 17.85
C PHE A 223 32.06 16.33 16.67
N PRO A 224 33.30 16.82 16.84
CA PRO A 224 34.26 16.96 15.74
C PRO A 224 34.82 15.62 15.20
N SER A 225 34.86 14.56 16.01
CA SER A 225 35.55 13.29 15.71
C SER A 225 34.63 12.13 15.30
N GLY A 226 33.47 12.40 14.69
CA GLY A 226 32.51 11.36 14.29
C GLY A 226 33.09 10.34 13.28
N LYS A 227 32.63 9.08 13.32
CA LYS A 227 33.13 7.98 12.46
C LYS A 227 32.48 7.88 11.08
N ALA A 228 31.50 8.73 10.75
CA ALA A 228 30.86 8.79 9.43
C ALA A 228 30.31 7.45 8.91
N VAL A 229 29.60 6.68 9.75
CA VAL A 229 28.95 5.44 9.27
C VAL A 229 27.89 5.80 8.22
N LYS A 230 28.04 5.24 7.01
CA LYS A 230 27.23 5.55 5.83
C LYS A 230 25.99 4.68 5.69
N GLU A 231 25.94 3.58 6.44
CA GLU A 231 24.84 2.65 6.39
C GLU A 231 24.69 1.88 7.71
N PHE A 232 23.46 1.84 8.22
CA PHE A 232 23.05 0.93 9.27
C PHE A 232 22.05 -0.06 8.70
N ILE A 233 22.29 -1.35 8.92
CA ILE A 233 21.38 -2.43 8.53
C ILE A 233 20.70 -2.90 9.80
N LEU A 234 19.40 -2.65 9.88
CA LEU A 234 18.57 -2.94 11.04
C LEU A 234 17.90 -4.32 10.85
N PRO A 235 17.95 -5.22 11.84
CA PRO A 235 17.30 -6.52 11.76
C PRO A 235 15.79 -6.39 11.88
N GLU A 236 15.07 -7.43 11.45
CA GLU A 236 13.59 -7.43 11.49
C GLU A 236 13.04 -7.40 12.92
N SER A 237 13.85 -7.81 13.89
CA SER A 237 13.51 -7.80 15.32
C SER A 237 13.41 -6.42 15.95
N VAL A 238 13.86 -5.35 15.28
CA VAL A 238 13.78 -4.00 15.87
C VAL A 238 12.33 -3.54 15.87
N GLU A 239 11.83 -3.22 17.07
CA GLU A 239 10.48 -2.75 17.34
C GLU A 239 10.46 -1.25 17.68
N LYS A 240 11.60 -0.71 18.15
CA LYS A 240 11.69 0.70 18.57
C LYS A 240 13.00 1.37 18.13
N ILE A 241 12.87 2.59 17.61
CA ILE A 241 13.96 3.54 17.39
C ILE A 241 13.73 4.72 18.33
N GLY A 242 14.70 4.96 19.22
CA GLY A 242 14.62 6.02 20.22
C GLY A 242 14.69 7.43 19.64
N THR A 243 14.35 8.40 20.48
CA THR A 243 14.40 9.83 20.15
C THR A 243 15.82 10.21 19.72
N GLY A 244 15.96 10.83 18.54
CA GLY A 244 17.28 11.28 18.06
C GLY A 244 18.26 10.17 17.73
N ALA A 245 17.84 8.90 17.66
CA ALA A 245 18.73 7.75 17.52
C ALA A 245 19.74 7.90 16.37
N PHE A 246 19.32 8.42 15.22
CA PHE A 246 20.17 8.63 14.05
C PHE A 246 20.41 10.12 13.74
N LYS A 247 20.20 11.03 14.69
CA LYS A 247 20.50 12.46 14.47
C LYS A 247 21.97 12.64 14.04
N PHE A 248 22.20 13.47 13.02
CA PHE A 248 23.51 13.73 12.44
C PHE A 248 24.24 12.52 11.84
N ALA A 249 23.54 11.41 11.57
CA ALA A 249 24.14 10.27 10.92
C ALA A 249 24.61 10.61 9.49
N ALA A 250 25.72 10.00 9.06
CA ALA A 250 26.26 10.15 7.70
C ALA A 250 25.59 9.19 6.70
N ILE A 251 24.43 8.65 7.06
CA ILE A 251 23.76 7.60 6.30
C ILE A 251 23.32 8.11 4.93
N THR A 252 23.48 7.25 3.93
CA THR A 252 23.01 7.51 2.55
C THR A 252 21.70 6.80 2.24
N SER A 253 21.43 5.70 2.94
CA SER A 253 20.19 4.96 2.87
C SER A 253 19.81 4.36 4.22
N ILE A 254 18.51 4.16 4.42
CA ILE A 254 17.98 3.38 5.54
C ILE A 254 16.74 2.59 5.09
N ILE A 255 16.63 1.36 5.58
CA ILE A 255 15.42 0.55 5.46
C ILE A 255 14.90 0.32 6.88
N LEU A 256 13.69 0.82 7.17
CA LEU A 256 13.07 0.56 8.46
C LEU A 256 12.50 -0.86 8.55
N PRO A 257 12.81 -1.60 9.63
CA PRO A 257 12.23 -2.91 9.90
C PRO A 257 10.70 -2.88 9.99
N PRO A 258 10.03 -4.01 9.72
CA PRO A 258 8.57 -4.05 9.65
C PRO A 258 7.91 -3.85 11.02
N GLY A 259 8.59 -4.16 12.13
CA GLY A 259 8.05 -4.07 13.49
C GLY A 259 7.97 -2.66 14.07
N ILE A 260 8.56 -1.65 13.41
CA ILE A 260 8.52 -0.26 13.88
C ILE A 260 7.10 0.29 13.78
N LYS A 261 6.52 0.68 14.92
CA LYS A 261 5.17 1.29 14.97
C LYS A 261 5.18 2.81 14.98
N GLN A 262 6.25 3.41 15.49
CA GLN A 262 6.36 4.84 15.64
C GLN A 262 7.80 5.28 15.39
N LEU A 263 7.96 6.43 14.75
CA LEU A 263 9.19 7.20 14.80
C LEU A 263 9.05 8.34 15.81
N ASP A 264 9.95 8.33 16.78
CA ASP A 264 10.04 9.34 17.83
C ASP A 264 10.66 10.64 17.28
N PRO A 265 10.50 11.76 18.00
CA PRO A 265 11.03 13.04 17.55
C PRO A 265 12.52 12.97 17.22
N VAL A 266 12.93 13.76 16.23
CA VAL A 266 14.34 13.93 15.81
C VAL A 266 15.09 12.66 15.41
N SER A 267 14.39 11.52 15.23
CA SER A 267 14.98 10.21 14.94
C SER A 267 16.02 10.23 13.82
N PHE A 268 15.75 10.95 12.74
CA PHE A 268 16.61 11.09 11.55
C PHE A 268 16.85 12.57 11.19
N GLU A 269 17.01 13.42 12.20
CA GLU A 269 17.26 14.84 11.98
C GLU A 269 18.70 15.10 11.50
N GLN A 270 18.88 16.03 10.56
CA GLN A 270 20.15 16.44 9.96
C GLN A 270 20.98 15.26 9.40
N CYS A 271 20.29 14.28 8.82
CA CYS A 271 20.87 13.21 8.01
C CYS A 271 21.10 13.72 6.58
N ASP A 272 21.90 14.76 6.41
CA ASP A 272 21.95 15.56 5.16
C ASP A 272 22.41 14.77 3.91
N GLN A 273 23.03 13.59 4.09
CA GLN A 273 23.48 12.70 3.02
C GLN A 273 22.46 11.61 2.67
N LEU A 274 21.32 11.55 3.37
CA LEU A 274 20.32 10.50 3.21
C LEU A 274 19.55 10.70 1.91
N ILE A 275 19.79 9.81 0.94
CA ILE A 275 19.18 9.85 -0.39
C ILE A 275 17.96 8.93 -0.45
N GLN A 276 17.96 7.82 0.30
CA GLN A 276 16.90 6.81 0.25
C GLN A 276 16.38 6.46 1.65
N PHE A 277 15.09 6.68 1.85
CA PHE A 277 14.38 6.26 3.05
C PHE A 277 13.30 5.26 2.63
N ALA A 278 13.47 4.01 3.02
CA ALA A 278 12.56 2.92 2.64
C ALA A 278 12.01 2.20 3.88
N PHE A 279 10.92 1.49 3.68
CA PHE A 279 10.28 0.66 4.69
C PHE A 279 10.27 -0.79 4.18
N ALA A 280 10.53 -1.74 5.06
CA ALA A 280 10.38 -3.15 4.74
C ALA A 280 8.94 -3.49 4.35
N ALA A 281 8.76 -4.61 3.64
CA ALA A 281 7.43 -5.14 3.32
C ALA A 281 6.60 -5.34 4.60
N ASN A 282 5.29 -5.08 4.52
CA ASN A 282 4.37 -5.21 5.66
C ASN A 282 4.75 -4.34 6.87
N SER A 283 5.39 -3.20 6.62
CA SER A 283 5.68 -2.21 7.66
C SER A 283 4.45 -1.91 8.53
N GLN A 284 4.65 -1.88 9.84
CA GLN A 284 3.63 -1.59 10.84
C GLN A 284 3.69 -0.13 11.33
N LEU A 285 4.41 0.75 10.64
CA LEU A 285 4.52 2.15 11.04
C LEU A 285 3.16 2.82 11.06
N GLU A 286 2.72 3.29 12.22
CA GLU A 286 1.45 3.96 12.44
C GLU A 286 1.60 5.46 12.62
N LYS A 287 2.73 5.92 13.20
CA LYS A 287 2.88 7.32 13.62
C LYS A 287 4.28 7.88 13.37
N LEU A 288 4.35 9.13 12.91
CA LEU A 288 5.54 9.97 13.07
C LEU A 288 5.20 11.10 14.02
N VAL A 289 5.91 11.18 15.14
CA VAL A 289 5.59 12.12 16.23
C VAL A 289 6.61 13.24 16.25
N SER A 290 6.13 14.48 16.19
CA SER A 290 6.94 15.68 16.32
C SER A 290 7.08 16.10 17.78
N ASN A 291 8.11 16.87 18.11
CA ASN A 291 8.23 17.44 19.46
C ASN A 291 7.60 18.85 19.55
N ALA A 292 7.49 19.34 20.79
CA ALA A 292 6.97 20.69 21.05
C ALA A 292 7.83 21.79 20.40
N SER A 293 9.13 21.53 20.21
CA SER A 293 10.12 22.46 19.62
C SER A 293 10.07 22.56 18.10
N ASN A 294 9.14 21.87 17.43
CA ASN A 294 9.00 21.88 15.96
C ASN A 294 10.22 21.31 15.21
N GLU A 295 11.00 20.43 15.84
CA GLU A 295 12.12 19.76 15.18
C GLU A 295 11.61 18.62 14.28
N ALA A 296 12.32 18.39 13.19
CA ALA A 296 11.93 17.39 12.20
C ALA A 296 12.15 15.98 12.71
N VAL A 297 11.26 15.05 12.36
CA VAL A 297 11.51 13.61 12.58
C VAL A 297 12.54 13.10 11.57
N ILE A 298 12.41 13.56 10.32
CA ILE A 298 13.29 13.23 9.20
C ILE A 298 13.70 14.55 8.53
N SER A 299 15.01 14.80 8.48
CA SER A 299 15.55 15.98 7.80
C SER A 299 16.80 15.60 7.00
N SER A 300 16.76 15.83 5.69
CA SER A 300 17.85 15.53 4.78
C SER A 300 17.86 16.47 3.58
N ALA A 301 18.98 17.16 3.37
CA ALA A 301 19.20 17.96 2.17
C ALA A 301 19.30 17.15 0.86
N SER A 302 19.37 15.81 0.93
CA SER A 302 19.57 14.93 -0.23
C SER A 302 18.39 14.02 -0.57
N LEU A 303 17.40 13.90 0.32
CA LEU A 303 16.27 12.98 0.15
C LEU A 303 15.32 13.52 -0.94
N LYS A 304 15.21 12.79 -2.05
CA LYS A 304 14.39 13.20 -3.20
C LYS A 304 12.97 12.66 -3.15
N THR A 305 12.78 11.46 -2.63
CA THR A 305 11.46 10.82 -2.60
C THR A 305 11.31 10.01 -1.33
N ILE A 306 10.08 9.97 -0.80
CA ILE A 306 9.70 9.04 0.27
C ILE A 306 8.30 8.53 0.02
N SER A 307 8.09 7.23 0.20
CA SER A 307 6.76 6.59 0.13
C SER A 307 6.48 5.96 1.48
N PHE A 308 5.48 6.50 2.18
CA PHE A 308 5.05 6.03 3.49
C PHE A 308 4.12 4.83 3.35
N PRO A 309 4.28 3.82 4.21
CA PRO A 309 3.54 2.56 4.11
C PRO A 309 2.03 2.76 4.34
N PRO A 310 1.17 1.85 3.84
CA PRO A 310 -0.28 1.94 4.02
C PRO A 310 -0.74 1.96 5.48
N SER A 311 0.09 1.44 6.40
CA SER A 311 -0.15 1.41 7.84
C SER A 311 -0.14 2.80 8.48
N LEU A 312 0.50 3.79 7.84
CA LEU A 312 0.73 5.09 8.47
C LEU A 312 -0.61 5.79 8.72
N GLN A 313 -0.89 6.14 9.96
CA GLN A 313 -2.16 6.75 10.37
C GLN A 313 -2.00 8.23 10.66
N TYR A 314 -0.86 8.61 11.24
CA TYR A 314 -0.65 9.93 11.81
C TYR A 314 0.73 10.48 11.46
N ILE A 315 0.77 11.76 11.08
CA ILE A 315 2.01 12.49 10.86
C ILE A 315 1.95 13.85 11.58
N GLY A 316 2.94 14.07 12.44
CA GLY A 316 3.07 15.30 13.20
C GLY A 316 3.57 16.49 12.36
N LYS A 317 3.44 17.69 12.92
CA LYS A 317 3.98 18.93 12.33
C LYS A 317 5.49 18.84 12.10
N TYR A 318 6.02 19.53 11.09
CA TYR A 318 7.45 19.60 10.77
C TYR A 318 8.16 18.27 10.53
N THR A 319 7.46 17.14 10.44
CA THR A 319 8.06 15.80 10.31
C THR A 319 9.12 15.72 9.20
N LEU A 320 8.93 16.42 8.09
CA LEU A 320 9.84 16.45 6.93
C LEU A 320 10.55 17.80 6.74
N ASN A 321 10.62 18.64 7.78
CA ASN A 321 11.30 19.93 7.69
C ASN A 321 12.80 19.75 7.36
N GLY A 322 13.32 20.59 6.47
CA GLY A 322 14.71 20.54 5.99
C GLY A 322 14.96 19.48 4.92
N CYS A 323 13.93 18.77 4.45
CA CYS A 323 14.02 17.92 3.26
C CYS A 323 13.99 18.76 1.97
N SER A 324 14.99 19.62 1.76
CA SER A 324 14.97 20.65 0.71
C SER A 324 15.10 20.12 -0.73
N ALA A 325 15.59 18.89 -0.91
CA ALA A 325 15.67 18.23 -2.22
C ALA A 325 14.44 17.36 -2.53
N LEU A 326 13.43 17.34 -1.66
CA LEU A 326 12.26 16.47 -1.79
C LEU A 326 11.44 16.86 -3.01
N GLN A 327 11.30 15.93 -3.94
CA GLN A 327 10.56 16.09 -5.19
C GLN A 327 9.17 15.46 -5.08
N SER A 328 9.03 14.34 -4.37
CA SER A 328 7.75 13.66 -4.21
C SER A 328 7.60 12.98 -2.86
N VAL A 329 6.41 13.09 -2.27
CA VAL A 329 5.99 12.30 -1.11
C VAL A 329 4.79 11.47 -1.50
N THR A 330 4.83 10.16 -1.25
CA THR A 330 3.70 9.27 -1.49
C THR A 330 3.17 8.74 -0.15
N PHE A 331 1.85 8.74 0.03
CA PHE A 331 1.19 8.04 1.12
C PHE A 331 0.39 6.88 0.53
N GLU A 332 0.73 5.64 0.87
CA GLU A 332 0.13 4.43 0.26
C GLU A 332 -1.21 4.02 0.89
N ARG A 333 -1.78 4.85 1.76
CA ARG A 333 -2.98 4.51 2.53
C ARG A 333 -4.26 4.72 1.72
N ALA A 334 -4.91 3.62 1.36
CA ALA A 334 -6.08 3.60 0.46
C ALA A 334 -7.46 3.65 1.16
N SER A 335 -7.55 3.24 2.43
CA SER A 335 -8.85 3.12 3.13
C SER A 335 -9.29 4.39 3.85
N SER A 336 -8.35 5.25 4.23
CA SER A 336 -8.61 6.56 4.80
C SER A 336 -7.40 7.46 4.58
N PRO A 337 -7.52 8.79 4.51
CA PRO A 337 -6.33 9.64 4.43
C PRO A 337 -5.50 9.55 5.71
N VAL A 338 -4.19 9.81 5.59
CA VAL A 338 -3.32 10.02 6.75
C VAL A 338 -3.80 11.27 7.52
N ILE A 339 -3.85 11.17 8.84
CA ILE A 339 -4.23 12.27 9.72
C ILE A 339 -3.00 13.16 9.92
N ILE A 340 -3.15 14.42 9.54
CA ILE A 340 -2.19 15.48 9.86
C ILE A 340 -2.82 16.28 11.00
N ASN A 341 -2.39 16.04 12.25
CA ASN A 341 -3.03 16.68 13.40
C ASN A 341 -2.00 17.13 14.44
N ASP A 342 -1.61 18.39 14.36
CA ASP A 342 -0.82 19.13 15.36
C ASP A 342 -1.03 20.63 15.11
N TYR A 343 -2.27 21.10 15.25
CA TYR A 343 -2.59 22.52 15.05
C TYR A 343 -1.70 23.41 15.94
N LEU A 344 -0.98 24.37 15.35
CA LEU A 344 -0.14 25.30 16.10
C LEU A 344 -0.98 26.49 16.57
N PRO A 345 -0.86 26.92 17.85
CA PRO A 345 -1.42 28.19 18.28
C PRO A 345 -0.78 29.34 17.46
N GLY A 346 -1.54 29.95 16.55
CA GLY A 346 -1.09 31.04 15.68
C GLY A 346 -0.44 30.60 14.34
N GLY A 347 -0.51 29.32 13.96
CA GLY A 347 0.13 28.80 12.74
C GLY A 347 -0.53 27.51 12.22
N GLY A 348 -0.47 27.24 10.91
CA GLY A 348 -0.94 25.96 10.36
C GLY A 348 0.10 24.84 10.50
N VAL A 349 -0.19 23.64 9.96
CA VAL A 349 0.72 22.51 10.02
C VAL A 349 1.78 22.56 8.90
N TRP A 350 3.00 22.93 9.29
CA TRP A 350 4.16 22.99 8.40
C TRP A 350 4.87 21.63 8.25
N LEU A 351 4.25 20.64 7.60
CA LEU A 351 4.88 19.32 7.43
C LEU A 351 6.29 19.40 6.84
N PHE A 352 6.48 20.28 5.85
CA PHE A 352 7.73 20.46 5.11
C PHE A 352 8.58 21.65 5.57
N GLY A 353 8.15 22.38 6.61
CA GLY A 353 8.87 23.58 7.08
C GLY A 353 9.11 24.65 6.02
N GLY A 354 8.24 24.74 5.00
CA GLY A 354 8.34 25.70 3.90
C GLY A 354 8.95 25.15 2.59
N TYR A 355 9.48 23.94 2.59
CA TYR A 355 10.07 23.29 1.41
C TYR A 355 9.08 22.31 0.75
N PHE A 356 8.07 22.83 0.05
CA PHE A 356 7.07 21.98 -0.59
C PHE A 356 7.68 21.12 -1.70
N PRO A 357 7.41 19.80 -1.73
CA PRO A 357 7.82 18.94 -2.82
C PRO A 357 7.06 19.29 -4.10
N GLY A 358 7.58 18.84 -5.25
CA GLY A 358 6.89 18.99 -6.53
C GLY A 358 5.58 18.21 -6.62
N SER A 359 5.42 17.14 -5.84
CA SER A 359 4.16 16.42 -5.71
C SER A 359 3.96 15.77 -4.35
N VAL A 360 2.71 15.68 -3.93
CA VAL A 360 2.26 14.74 -2.91
C VAL A 360 1.27 13.78 -3.56
N ARG A 361 1.51 12.48 -3.45
CA ARG A 361 0.73 11.43 -4.09
C ARG A 361 -0.05 10.63 -3.05
N VAL A 362 -1.34 10.45 -3.30
CA VAL A 362 -2.25 9.64 -2.48
C VAL A 362 -3.12 8.79 -3.41
N PRO A 363 -3.69 7.66 -2.97
CA PRO A 363 -4.67 6.95 -3.79
C PRO A 363 -5.83 7.89 -4.18
N GLU A 364 -6.28 7.84 -5.43
CA GLU A 364 -7.32 8.77 -5.93
C GLU A 364 -8.60 8.71 -5.08
N GLU A 365 -8.95 7.54 -4.56
CA GLU A 365 -10.11 7.31 -3.69
C GLU A 365 -10.09 8.11 -2.38
N VAL A 366 -8.91 8.44 -1.83
CA VAL A 366 -8.78 9.22 -0.58
C VAL A 366 -8.40 10.68 -0.82
N ARG A 367 -8.15 11.08 -2.07
CA ARG A 367 -7.61 12.42 -2.38
C ARG A 367 -8.47 13.55 -1.84
N GLN A 368 -9.79 13.47 -2.03
CA GLN A 368 -10.72 14.50 -1.55
C GLN A 368 -10.80 14.54 -0.02
N ALA A 369 -10.80 13.37 0.63
CA ALA A 369 -10.78 13.29 2.08
C ALA A 369 -9.46 13.84 2.66
N PHE A 370 -8.34 13.63 1.97
CA PHE A 370 -7.05 14.20 2.32
C PHE A 370 -7.07 15.73 2.24
N LEU A 371 -7.58 16.30 1.15
CA LEU A 371 -7.78 17.76 1.01
C LEU A 371 -8.66 18.34 2.13
N ALA A 372 -9.77 17.67 2.44
CA ALA A 372 -10.64 18.09 3.53
C ALA A 372 -9.91 18.06 4.88
N GLY A 373 -9.10 17.02 5.14
CA GLY A 373 -8.31 16.89 6.35
C GLY A 373 -7.29 18.02 6.51
N ILE A 374 -6.49 18.30 5.47
CA ILE A 374 -5.51 19.39 5.53
C ILE A 374 -6.16 20.77 5.66
N ARG A 375 -7.35 20.97 5.08
CA ARG A 375 -8.09 22.24 5.19
C ARG A 375 -8.46 22.59 6.63
N LEU A 376 -8.64 21.59 7.49
CA LEU A 376 -8.97 21.78 8.90
C LEU A 376 -7.77 22.26 9.73
N VAL A 377 -6.54 22.03 9.26
CA VAL A 377 -5.33 22.20 10.08
C VAL A 377 -4.30 23.16 9.46
N MET A 378 -4.49 23.58 8.20
CA MET A 378 -3.56 24.46 7.48
C MET A 378 -4.15 25.84 7.22
N GLN A 379 -3.28 26.85 7.17
CA GLN A 379 -3.68 28.20 6.75
C GLN A 379 -3.93 28.26 5.24
N ASP A 380 -4.63 29.30 4.76
CA ASP A 380 -5.00 29.46 3.35
C ASP A 380 -3.80 29.36 2.39
N TYR A 381 -2.68 29.98 2.76
CA TYR A 381 -1.45 29.91 1.97
C TYR A 381 -0.95 28.46 1.83
N GLU A 382 -0.78 27.76 2.95
CA GLU A 382 -0.28 26.38 2.97
C GLU A 382 -1.25 25.43 2.27
N TYR A 383 -2.54 25.57 2.54
CA TYR A 383 -3.58 24.78 1.88
C TYR A 383 -3.53 24.97 0.36
N GLY A 384 -3.37 26.20 -0.12
CA GLY A 384 -3.22 26.49 -1.54
C GLY A 384 -2.01 25.79 -2.16
N GLN A 385 -0.85 25.82 -1.48
CA GLN A 385 0.34 25.09 -1.93
C GLN A 385 0.09 23.58 -1.97
N TRP A 386 -0.46 23.01 -0.89
CA TRP A 386 -0.78 21.58 -0.81
C TRP A 386 -1.78 21.14 -1.88
N ALA A 387 -2.86 21.88 -2.07
CA ALA A 387 -3.89 21.57 -3.07
C ALA A 387 -3.32 21.63 -4.50
N GLY A 388 -2.34 22.50 -4.75
CA GLY A 388 -1.66 22.60 -6.04
C GLY A 388 -0.72 21.44 -6.36
N ILE A 389 -0.19 20.76 -5.33
CA ILE A 389 0.78 19.66 -5.50
C ILE A 389 0.20 18.27 -5.20
N LEU A 390 -1.02 18.18 -4.66
CA LEU A 390 -1.67 16.91 -4.34
C LEU A 390 -2.20 16.23 -5.61
N GLN A 391 -1.76 15.00 -5.85
CA GLN A 391 -2.09 14.19 -7.01
C GLN A 391 -2.65 12.85 -6.54
N GLY A 392 -3.75 12.42 -7.18
CA GLY A 392 -4.20 11.04 -7.04
C GLY A 392 -3.55 10.13 -8.09
N TYR A 393 -3.48 8.83 -7.79
CA TYR A 393 -2.92 7.83 -8.69
C TYR A 393 -3.71 6.52 -8.70
#